data_AF-X1DNC8-F1
#
_entry.id   AF-X1DNC8-F1
#
_cell.length_a   1.000
_cell.length_b   1.000
_cell.length_c   1.000
_cell.angle_alpha   90.00
_cell.angle_beta   90.00
_cell.angle_gamma   90.00
#
_symmetry.space_group_name_H-M   'P 1'
#
loop_
_entity.id
_entity.type
_entity.pdbx_description
1 polymer ?
#
loop_
_entity_poly.entity_id
_entity_poly.type
_entity_poly.pdbx_seq_one_letter_code
_entity_poly.pdbx_strand_id
1 'polypeptide(L)'
;MVLENLEPKIVWYIFENIIAKTPRPSKHEERIREVIKDFILESGKTNNNDFQIYQDGVGNILIKKPATSGQESIPSIMLQAHLDMVCETDKPEGFDFFNKGIPVRIQENNE
;
A
#
# COMPACT_ATOMS: atom_id res chain seq x y z
N MET A 1 -6.03 -7.17 -14.25
CA MET A 1 -5.31 -7.40 -12.98
C MET A 1 -5.52 -8.86 -12.63
N VAL A 2 -4.52 -9.54 -12.07
CA VAL A 2 -4.69 -10.94 -11.64
C VAL A 2 -5.79 -11.07 -10.58
N LEU A 3 -5.91 -10.06 -9.71
CA LEU A 3 -6.80 -10.05 -8.55
C LEU A 3 -8.12 -9.29 -8.81
N GLU A 4 -8.45 -8.98 -10.07
CA GLU A 4 -9.61 -8.13 -10.43
C GLU A 4 -10.97 -8.68 -10.00
N ASN A 5 -11.08 -10.01 -9.89
CA ASN A 5 -12.33 -10.68 -9.53
C ASN A 5 -12.52 -10.85 -8.02
N LEU A 6 -11.51 -10.53 -7.20
CA LEU A 6 -11.62 -10.63 -5.75
C LEU A 6 -12.35 -9.42 -5.14
N GLU A 7 -13.03 -9.65 -4.01
CA GLU A 7 -13.63 -8.59 -3.19
C GLU A 7 -12.86 -8.43 -1.87
N PRO A 8 -12.78 -7.21 -1.29
CA PRO A 8 -13.26 -5.92 -1.84
C PRO A 8 -12.36 -5.37 -2.95
N LYS A 9 -12.94 -4.91 -4.08
CA LYS A 9 -12.18 -4.41 -5.25
C LYS A 9 -11.05 -3.42 -4.92
N ILE A 10 -11.33 -2.43 -4.06
CA ILE A 10 -10.36 -1.37 -3.73
C ILE A 10 -9.11 -1.91 -3.02
N VAL A 11 -9.27 -2.89 -2.14
CA VAL A 11 -8.15 -3.49 -1.41
C VAL A 11 -7.24 -4.23 -2.37
N TRP A 12 -7.82 -5.05 -3.25
CA TRP A 12 -7.06 -5.82 -4.23
C TRP A 12 -6.43 -4.96 -5.32
N TYR A 13 -7.11 -3.88 -5.73
CA TYR A 13 -6.53 -2.88 -6.63
C TYR A 13 -5.28 -2.24 -6.03
N ILE A 14 -5.35 -1.78 -4.78
CA ILE A 14 -4.21 -1.19 -4.07
C ILE A 14 -3.11 -2.23 -3.92
N PHE A 15 -3.45 -3.44 -3.49
CA PHE A 15 -2.48 -4.50 -3.29
C PHE A 15 -1.71 -4.83 -4.58
N GLU A 16 -2.40 -5.08 -5.69
CA GLU A 16 -1.72 -5.47 -6.93
C GLU A 16 -1.00 -4.30 -7.61
N ASN A 17 -1.63 -3.12 -7.73
CA ASN A 17 -1.04 -2.02 -8.51
C ASN A 17 -0.03 -1.18 -7.75
N ILE A 18 -0.13 -1.13 -6.43
CA ILE A 18 0.69 -0.25 -5.59
C ILE A 18 1.67 -1.11 -4.81
N ILE A 19 1.17 -2.02 -3.97
CA ILE A 19 1.99 -2.75 -3.00
C ILE A 19 2.87 -3.82 -3.66
N ALA A 20 2.30 -4.66 -4.53
CA ALA A 20 3.01 -5.75 -5.16
C ALA A 20 3.95 -5.25 -6.27
N LYS A 21 3.53 -4.26 -7.06
CA LYS A 21 4.34 -3.71 -8.16
C LYS A 21 5.54 -2.88 -7.70
N THR A 22 5.53 -2.36 -6.49
CA THR A 22 6.57 -1.46 -6.00
C THR A 22 7.57 -2.21 -5.12
N PRO A 23 8.85 -2.31 -5.54
CA PRO A 23 9.95 -2.73 -4.67
C PRO A 23 9.94 -1.98 -3.35
N ARG A 24 9.94 -2.74 -2.25
CA ARG A 24 9.93 -2.21 -0.87
C ARG A 24 10.80 -3.06 0.09
N PRO A 25 12.08 -3.32 -0.24
CA PRO A 25 12.97 -4.03 0.69
C PRO A 25 13.06 -3.29 2.03
N SER A 26 13.26 -4.03 3.12
CA SER A 26 13.55 -3.42 4.42
C SER A 26 14.75 -2.46 4.33
N LYS A 27 14.60 -1.26 4.90
CA LYS A 27 15.51 -0.10 4.84
C LYS A 27 15.58 0.64 3.50
N HIS A 28 14.73 0.28 2.54
CA HIS A 28 14.61 0.92 1.22
C HIS A 28 13.15 1.28 0.91
N GLU A 29 12.47 1.86 1.89
CA GLU A 29 11.04 2.16 1.82
C GLU A 29 10.74 3.49 1.10
N GLU A 30 11.75 4.25 0.68
CA GLU A 30 11.56 5.58 0.06
C GLU A 30 10.67 5.52 -1.17
N ARG A 31 10.85 4.49 -2.01
CA ARG A 31 10.08 4.34 -3.25
C ARG A 31 8.60 4.09 -2.97
N ILE A 32 8.28 3.10 -2.14
CA ILE A 32 6.88 2.77 -1.82
C ILE A 32 6.20 3.91 -1.08
N ARG A 33 6.96 4.66 -0.27
CA ARG A 33 6.45 5.82 0.46
C ARG A 33 5.98 6.92 -0.49
N GLU A 34 6.79 7.31 -1.47
CA GLU A 34 6.40 8.32 -2.44
C GLU A 34 5.20 7.86 -3.28
N VAL A 35 5.20 6.60 -3.74
CA VAL A 35 4.07 6.02 -4.48
C VAL A 35 2.76 6.07 -3.68
N ILE A 36 2.81 5.77 -2.37
CA ILE A 36 1.62 5.86 -1.50
C ILE A 36 1.17 7.32 -1.34
N LYS A 37 2.09 8.25 -1.15
CA LYS A 37 1.73 9.68 -1.02
C LYS A 37 1.04 10.18 -2.28
N ASP A 38 1.60 9.88 -3.45
CA ASP A 38 1.04 10.27 -4.74
C ASP A 38 -0.36 9.68 -4.92
N PHE A 39 -0.53 8.39 -4.64
CA PHE A 39 -1.84 7.74 -4.70
C PHE A 39 -2.88 8.39 -3.79
N ILE A 40 -2.50 8.75 -2.55
CA ILE A 40 -3.42 9.39 -1.60
C ILE A 40 -3.81 10.80 -2.06
N LEU A 41 -2.86 11.58 -2.59
CA LEU A 41 -3.12 12.91 -3.12
C LEU A 41 -4.04 12.86 -4.36
N GLU A 42 -3.81 11.90 -5.26
CA GLU A 42 -4.69 11.67 -6.41
C GLU A 42 -6.09 11.22 -5.99
N SER A 43 -6.18 10.24 -5.08
CA SER A 43 -7.45 9.76 -4.55
C SER A 43 -8.24 10.85 -3.80
N GLY A 44 -7.53 11.74 -3.10
CA GLY A 44 -8.12 12.92 -2.45
C GLY A 44 -8.81 13.84 -3.44
N LYS A 45 -8.14 14.15 -4.56
CA LYS A 45 -8.69 14.96 -5.65
C LYS A 45 -9.92 14.30 -6.29
N THR A 46 -9.85 13.00 -6.58
CA THR A 46 -10.94 12.29 -7.26
C THR A 46 -12.18 12.13 -6.38
N ASN A 47 -12.00 11.89 -5.07
CA ASN A 47 -13.09 11.58 -4.16
C ASN A 47 -13.51 12.76 -3.28
N ASN A 48 -12.99 13.96 -3.54
CA ASN A 48 -13.19 15.16 -2.74
C ASN A 48 -12.90 14.93 -1.23
N ASN A 49 -11.84 14.18 -0.95
CA ASN A 49 -11.36 13.93 0.41
C ASN A 49 -10.15 14.81 0.69
N ASP A 50 -10.18 15.52 1.81
CA ASP A 50 -9.05 16.32 2.29
C ASP A 50 -8.08 15.44 3.08
N PHE A 51 -7.08 14.88 2.39
CA PHE A 51 -6.02 14.10 3.03
C PHE A 51 -4.84 15.00 3.39
N GLN A 52 -4.43 14.93 4.66
CA GLN A 52 -3.22 15.58 5.14
C GLN A 52 -2.14 14.52 5.35
N ILE A 53 -0.97 14.72 4.74
CA ILE A 53 0.14 13.78 4.79
C ILE A 53 1.30 14.42 5.56
N TYR A 54 1.80 13.70 6.55
CA TYR A 54 2.98 14.05 7.32
C TYR A 54 4.03 12.96 7.18
N GLN A 55 5.31 13.34 7.26
CA GLN A 55 6.43 12.41 7.36
C GLN A 55 7.34 12.85 8.50
N ASP A 56 7.75 11.92 9.36
CA ASP A 56 8.73 12.19 10.41
C ASP A 56 10.18 12.08 9.92
N GLY A 57 11.15 12.36 10.80
CA GLY A 57 12.58 12.34 10.46
C GLY A 57 13.16 10.95 10.16
N VAL A 58 12.50 9.87 10.59
CA VAL A 58 12.93 8.48 10.30
C VAL A 58 12.21 7.90 9.09
N GLY A 59 11.11 8.52 8.67
CA GLY A 59 10.39 8.19 7.47
C GLY A 59 9.00 7.60 7.65
N ASN A 60 8.47 7.50 8.86
CA ASN A 60 7.09 7.07 9.00
C ASN A 60 6.17 8.10 8.36
N ILE A 61 5.15 7.61 7.65
CA ILE A 61 4.10 8.46 7.09
C ILE A 61 2.84 8.37 7.94
N LEU A 62 2.24 9.54 8.19
CA LEU A 62 0.93 9.66 8.82
C LEU A 62 -0.02 10.34 7.85
N ILE A 63 -1.08 9.62 7.48
CA ILE A 63 -2.15 10.15 6.65
C ILE A 63 -3.34 10.42 7.56
N LYS A 64 -3.77 11.68 7.64
CA LYS A 64 -4.99 12.08 8.34
C LYS A 64 -6.10 12.33 7.33
N LYS A 65 -7.29 11.84 7.66
CA LYS A 65 -8.53 12.11 6.94
C LYS A 65 -9.56 12.59 7.96
N PRO A 66 -10.28 13.71 7.71
CA PRO A 66 -11.41 14.13 8.54
C PRO A 66 -12.49 13.05 8.63
N ALA A 67 -13.30 13.12 9.68
CA ALA A 67 -14.50 12.30 9.79
C ALA A 67 -15.42 12.55 8.59
N THR A 68 -16.13 11.52 8.16
CA THR A 68 -17.24 11.70 7.22
C THR A 68 -18.34 12.53 7.87
N SER A 69 -19.06 13.32 7.07
CA SER A 69 -20.14 14.20 7.56
C SER A 69 -21.07 13.50 8.54
N GLY A 70 -21.25 14.09 9.72
CA GLY A 70 -22.11 13.57 10.78
C GLY A 70 -21.43 12.56 11.71
N GLN A 71 -20.12 12.37 11.62
CA GLN A 71 -19.32 11.48 12.50
C GLN A 71 -18.23 12.24 13.27
N GLU A 72 -18.27 13.58 13.29
CA GLU A 72 -17.22 14.44 13.86
C GLU A 72 -17.05 14.29 15.38
N SER A 73 -18.08 13.80 16.08
CA SER A 73 -18.06 13.56 17.52
C SER A 73 -17.52 12.19 17.91
N ILE A 74 -17.27 11.31 16.94
CA ILE A 74 -16.78 9.95 17.19
C ILE A 74 -15.27 10.00 17.42
N PRO A 75 -14.74 9.27 18.43
CA PRO A 75 -13.31 9.16 18.65
C PRO A 75 -12.55 8.73 17.39
N SER A 76 -11.44 9.40 17.10
CA SER A 76 -10.59 9.03 15.98
C SER A 76 -10.00 7.64 16.16
N ILE A 77 -9.85 6.92 15.05
CA ILE A 77 -9.16 5.63 15.01
C ILE A 77 -7.84 5.76 14.26
N MET A 78 -6.91 4.85 14.55
CA MET A 78 -5.63 4.75 13.85
C MET A 78 -5.49 3.34 13.27
N LEU A 79 -5.22 3.26 11.98
CA LEU A 79 -4.83 2.02 11.30
C LEU A 79 -3.33 2.07 11.06
N GLN A 80 -2.63 0.98 11.42
CA GLN A 80 -1.19 0.90 11.31
C GLN A 80 -0.77 -0.32 10.49
N ALA A 81 0.21 -0.12 9.63
CA ALA A 81 0.92 -1.14 8.87
C ALA A 81 2.37 -0.69 8.69
N HIS A 82 3.26 -1.62 8.35
CA HIS A 82 4.63 -1.32 7.95
C HIS A 82 4.77 -1.39 6.41
N LEU A 83 5.72 -0.64 5.85
CA LEU A 83 5.86 -0.50 4.40
C LEU A 83 6.72 -1.59 3.77
N ASP A 84 7.69 -2.10 4.50
CA ASP A 84 8.72 -2.97 3.99
C ASP A 84 8.28 -4.44 3.87
N MET A 85 9.07 -5.21 3.15
CA MET A 85 8.95 -6.66 3.09
C MET A 85 10.30 -7.34 3.28
N VAL A 86 10.23 -8.56 3.79
CA VAL A 86 11.36 -9.49 3.84
C VAL A 86 11.67 -9.98 2.43
N CYS A 87 12.95 -9.96 2.05
CA CYS A 87 13.45 -10.30 0.72
C CYS A 87 14.06 -11.71 0.70
N GLU A 88 13.19 -12.72 0.66
CA GLU A 88 13.58 -14.13 0.62
C GLU A 88 12.95 -14.83 -0.58
N THR A 89 13.68 -15.78 -1.18
CA THR A 89 13.25 -16.52 -2.37
C THR A 89 13.79 -17.95 -2.33
N ASP A 90 12.96 -18.91 -2.73
CA ASP A 90 13.31 -20.32 -2.93
C ASP A 90 13.87 -20.61 -4.33
N LYS A 91 13.76 -19.63 -5.24
CA LYS A 91 14.28 -19.73 -6.62
C LYS A 91 15.81 -19.81 -6.65
N PRO A 92 16.39 -20.85 -7.27
CA PRO A 92 17.84 -20.98 -7.41
C PRO A 92 18.51 -19.79 -8.11
N GLU A 93 17.82 -19.18 -9.07
CA GLU A 93 18.28 -18.00 -9.81
C GLU A 93 18.16 -16.67 -9.03
N GLY A 94 17.56 -16.70 -7.84
CA GLY A 94 17.29 -15.53 -7.02
C GLY A 94 16.14 -14.65 -7.52
N PHE A 95 15.97 -13.48 -6.90
CA PHE A 95 14.98 -12.49 -7.30
C PHE A 95 15.51 -11.07 -7.04
N ASP A 96 15.25 -10.16 -7.97
CA ASP A 96 15.67 -8.75 -7.85
C ASP A 96 14.59 -7.95 -7.09
N PHE A 97 14.67 -7.97 -5.77
CA PHE A 97 13.75 -7.26 -4.88
C PHE A 97 13.86 -5.73 -4.91
N PHE A 98 14.90 -5.19 -5.53
CA PHE A 98 15.14 -3.74 -5.58
C PHE A 98 14.52 -3.09 -6.82
N ASN A 99 14.42 -3.84 -7.92
CA ASN A 99 13.91 -3.29 -9.18
C ASN A 99 12.62 -3.96 -9.66
N LYS A 100 12.27 -5.17 -9.20
CA LYS A 100 11.10 -5.91 -9.67
C LYS A 100 10.00 -5.98 -8.61
N GLY A 101 8.77 -5.69 -9.06
CA GLY A 101 7.58 -5.97 -8.27
C GLY A 101 7.33 -7.49 -8.14
N ILE A 102 6.65 -7.87 -7.06
CA ILE A 102 6.31 -9.24 -6.75
C ILE A 102 5.18 -9.73 -7.67
N PRO A 103 5.39 -10.79 -8.47
CA PRO A 103 4.33 -11.36 -9.28
C PRO A 103 3.29 -12.02 -8.38
N VAL A 104 2.03 -11.66 -8.56
CA VAL A 104 0.89 -12.23 -7.84
C VAL A 104 0.23 -13.33 -8.67
N ARG A 105 -0.30 -14.37 -8.01
CA ARG A 105 -1.10 -15.42 -8.64
C ARG A 105 -2.22 -15.85 -7.69
N ILE A 106 -3.33 -16.29 -8.24
CA ILE A 106 -4.36 -17.03 -7.50
C ILE A 106 -4.06 -18.51 -7.74
N GLN A 107 -3.96 -19.27 -6.66
CA GLN A 107 -3.79 -20.71 -6.70
C GLN A 107 -4.98 -21.32 -5.95
N GLU A 108 -5.76 -22.16 -6.63
CA GLU A 108 -6.78 -22.94 -5.94
C GLU A 108 -6.07 -23.97 -5.07
N ASN A 109 -6.40 -23.98 -3.77
CA ASN A 109 -5.97 -25.03 -2.86
C ASN A 109 -6.82 -26.28 -3.16
N ASN A 110 -6.51 -26.98 -4.24
CA ASN A 110 -6.75 -28.41 -4.30
C ASN A 110 -5.52 -29.03 -3.66
N GLU A 111 -5.69 -29.69 -2.51
CA GLU A 111 -4.63 -30.50 -1.89
C GLU A 111 -3.85 -31.32 -2.93
#